data_AF-G3MU37-F1
#
_entry.id   AF-G3MU37-F1
#
_cell.length_a   1.000
_cell.length_b   1.000
_cell.length_c   1.000
_cell.angle_alpha   90.00
_cell.angle_beta   90.00
_cell.angle_gamma   90.00
#
_symmetry.space_group_name_H-M   'P 1'
#
loop_
_entity.id
_entity.type
_entity.pdbx_description
1 polymer ?
#
loop_
_entity_poly.entity_id
_entity_poly.type
_entity_poly.pdbx_seq_one_letter_code
_entity_poly.pdbx_strand_id
1 'polypeptide(L)' 'MSQAGIDGLNVLSQKFVSQYPVVQANKEAADKFLAEYTEEAQNYVKSMSPEDQKIYAESLKKYGLA' A
#
# COMPACT_ATOMS: atom_id res chain seq x y z
N MET A 1 -14.59 2.79 5.91
CA MET A 1 -13.23 2.43 6.30
C MET A 1 -12.93 3.19 7.57
N SER A 2 -12.34 2.55 8.57
CA SER A 2 -11.92 3.16 9.83
C SER A 2 -10.82 4.17 9.56
N GLN A 3 -10.75 5.21 10.41
CA GLN A 3 -9.68 6.21 10.31
C GLN A 3 -8.30 5.56 10.37
N ALA A 4 -8.12 4.55 11.21
CA ALA A 4 -6.88 3.78 11.30
C ALA A 4 -6.48 3.08 9.99
N GLY A 5 -7.46 2.54 9.25
CA GLY A 5 -7.26 1.90 7.94
C GLY A 5 -6.87 2.91 6.85
N ILE A 6 -7.52 4.07 6.86
CA ILE A 6 -7.21 5.19 5.95
C ILE A 6 -5.80 5.73 6.26
N ASP A 7 -5.47 5.91 7.54
CA ASP A 7 -4.21 6.49 7.98
C ASP A 7 -3.03 5.59 7.57
N GLY A 8 -3.11 4.27 7.78
CA GLY A 8 -2.01 3.40 7.38
C GLY A 8 -1.90 3.19 5.86
N LEU A 9 -3.00 3.27 5.09
CA LEU A 9 -2.89 3.37 3.61
C LEU A 9 -2.23 4.68 3.19
N ASN A 10 -2.53 5.78 3.86
CA ASN A 10 -1.91 7.06 3.60
C ASN A 10 -0.41 7.03 3.96
N VAL A 11 -0.02 6.40 5.06
CA VAL A 11 1.38 6.19 5.45
C VAL A 11 2.12 5.38 4.39
N LEU A 12 1.54 4.28 3.90
CA LEU A 12 2.11 3.51 2.78
C LEU A 12 2.29 4.40 1.54
N SER A 13 1.25 5.15 1.15
CA SER A 13 1.32 6.05 0.01
C SER A 13 2.41 7.12 0.16
N GLN A 14 2.52 7.74 1.34
CA GLN A 14 3.58 8.70 1.67
C GLN A 14 4.96 8.06 1.61
N LYS A 15 5.13 6.84 2.14
CA LYS A 15 6.39 6.09 2.10
C LYS A 15 6.81 5.82 0.67
N PHE A 16 5.87 5.41 -0.19
CA PHE A 16 6.12 5.23 -1.61
C PHE A 16 6.55 6.54 -2.27
N VAL A 17 5.78 7.62 -2.13
CA VAL A 17 6.09 8.91 -2.76
C VAL A 17 7.41 9.49 -2.24
N SER A 18 7.78 9.23 -0.99
CA SER A 18 9.03 9.73 -0.42
C SER A 18 10.25 8.88 -0.77
N GLN A 19 10.12 7.55 -0.84
CA GLN A 19 11.25 6.64 -1.02
C GLN A 19 11.42 6.13 -2.45
N TYR A 20 10.32 5.90 -3.18
CA TYR A 20 10.37 5.49 -4.57
C TYR A 20 11.22 6.42 -5.44
N PRO A 21 11.09 7.77 -5.39
CA PRO A 21 11.93 8.63 -6.21
C PRO A 21 13.41 8.67 -5.80
N VAL A 22 13.75 8.20 -4.60
CA VAL A 22 15.15 8.05 -4.15
C VAL A 22 15.75 6.78 -4.74
N VAL A 23 14.98 5.69 -4.76
CA VAL A 23 15.42 4.39 -5.31
C VAL A 23 15.21 4.26 -6.82
N GLN A 24 14.36 5.08 -7.45
CA GLN A 24 14.00 4.98 -8.88
C GLN A 24 15.21 5.05 -9.81
N ALA A 25 16.27 5.74 -9.38
CA ALA A 25 17.50 5.90 -10.15
C ALA A 25 18.30 4.59 -10.22
N ASN A 26 18.03 3.63 -9.34
CA ASN A 26 18.73 2.36 -9.27
C ASN A 26 17.72 1.19 -9.35
N LYS A 27 17.76 0.48 -10.48
CA LYS A 27 16.74 -0.52 -10.82
C LYS A 27 16.64 -1.65 -9.79
N GLU A 28 17.77 -2.15 -9.28
CA GLU A 28 17.79 -3.17 -8.22
C GLU A 28 17.22 -2.64 -6.90
N ALA A 29 17.55 -1.41 -6.52
CA ALA A 29 17.01 -0.79 -5.31
C ALA A 29 15.51 -0.52 -5.44
N ALA A 30 15.05 -0.10 -6.62
CA ALA A 30 13.64 0.11 -6.92
C ALA A 30 12.84 -1.20 -6.88
N ASP A 31 13.32 -2.27 -7.53
CA ASP A 31 12.68 -3.58 -7.49
C ASP A 31 12.61 -4.13 -6.06
N LYS A 32 13.71 -4.03 -5.30
CA LYS A 32 13.75 -4.45 -3.90
C LYS A 32 12.77 -3.64 -3.04
N PHE A 33 12.77 -2.32 -3.19
CA PHE A 33 11.84 -1.44 -2.48
C PHE A 33 10.38 -1.79 -2.83
N LEU A 34 10.07 -2.03 -4.10
CA LEU A 34 8.73 -2.41 -4.54
C LEU A 34 8.30 -3.76 -3.95
N ALA A 35 9.20 -4.74 -3.88
CA ALA A 35 8.92 -6.03 -3.26
C ALA A 35 8.63 -5.87 -1.76
N GLU A 36 9.50 -5.18 -1.02
CA GLU A 36 9.32 -4.91 0.41
C GLU A 36 8.05 -4.08 0.68
N TYR A 37 7.79 -3.06 -0.14
CA TYR A 37 6.60 -2.23 -0.05
C TYR A 37 5.32 -3.02 -0.33
N THR A 38 5.34 -3.90 -1.31
CA THR A 38 4.19 -4.76 -1.66
C THR A 38 3.90 -5.74 -0.52
N GLU A 39 4.92 -6.36 0.07
CA GLU A 39 4.75 -7.20 1.26
C GLU A 39 4.20 -6.42 2.45
N GLU A 40 4.72 -5.22 2.72
CA GLU A 40 4.25 -4.36 3.80
C GLU A 40 2.79 -3.95 3.59
N ALA A 41 2.41 -3.55 2.37
CA ALA A 41 1.05 -3.21 2.02
C ALA A 41 0.10 -4.40 2.16
N GLN A 42 0.51 -5.60 1.71
CA GLN A 42 -0.29 -6.82 1.87
C GLN A 42 -0.44 -7.21 3.34
N ASN A 43 0.63 -7.12 4.14
CA ASN A 43 0.58 -7.40 5.57
C ASN A 43 -0.30 -6.40 6.31
N TYR A 44 -0.24 -5.12 5.93
CA TYR A 44 -1.09 -4.09 6.49
C TYR A 44 -2.57 -4.35 6.17
N VAL A 45 -2.92 -4.62 4.91
CA VAL A 45 -4.29 -5.00 4.52
C VAL A 45 -4.75 -6.24 5.28
N LYS A 46 -3.90 -7.27 5.46
CA LYS A 46 -4.21 -8.45 6.28
C LYS A 46 -4.41 -8.12 7.76
N SER A 47 -3.69 -7.13 8.30
CA SER A 47 -3.79 -6.67 9.68
C SER A 47 -4.98 -5.74 9.92
N MET A 48 -5.61 -5.19 8.87
CA MET A 48 -6.84 -4.42 8.99
C MET A 48 -8.00 -5.31 9.46
N SER A 49 -9.01 -4.67 10.06
CA SER A 49 -10.28 -5.32 10.38
C SER A 49 -10.97 -5.85 9.11
N PRO A 50 -11.77 -6.92 9.21
CA PRO A 50 -12.48 -7.50 8.07
C PRO A 50 -13.43 -6.51 7.36
N GLU A 51 -14.02 -5.56 8.09
CA GLU A 51 -14.80 -4.46 7.49
C GLU A 51 -13.94 -3.54 6.62
N ASP A 52 -12.72 -3.22 7.07
CA ASP A 52 -11.78 -2.38 6.33
C ASP A 52 -11.20 -3.10 5.12
N GLN A 53 -10.89 -4.40 5.24
CA GLN A 53 -10.51 -5.24 4.11
C GLN A 53 -11.59 -5.28 3.04
N LYS A 54 -12.85 -5.41 3.44
CA LYS A 54 -14.00 -5.42 2.52
C LYS A 54 -14.12 -4.09 1.81
N ILE A 55 -14.01 -2.97 2.52
CA ILE A 55 -14.09 -1.62 1.93
C ILE A 55 -12.88 -1.36 1.01
N TYR A 56 -11.68 -1.82 1.37
CA TYR A 56 -10.50 -1.76 0.51
C TYR A 56 -10.71 -2.56 -0.79
N ALA A 57 -11.19 -3.80 -0.69
CA ALA A 57 -11.49 -4.64 -1.86
C ALA A 57 -12.61 -4.05 -2.74
N GLU A 58 -13.67 -3.51 -2.14
CA GLU A 58 -14.72 -2.79 -2.87
C GLU A 58 -14.20 -1.53 -3.55
N SER A 59 -13.28 -0.81 -2.89
CA SER A 59 -12.61 0.35 -3.48
C SER A 59 -11.75 -0.05 -4.68
N LEU A 60 -10.95 -1.12 -4.57
CA LEU A 60 -10.17 -1.63 -5.70
C LEU A 60 -11.07 -2.01 -6.89
N LYS A 61 -12.17 -2.72 -6.63
CA LYS A 61 -13.17 -3.05 -7.68
C LYS A 61 -13.79 -1.80 -8.30
N LYS A 62 -14.14 -0.81 -7.48
CA LYS A 62 -14.74 0.44 -7.94
C LYS A 62 -13.83 1.23 -8.88
N TYR A 63 -12.52 1.19 -8.64
CA TYR A 63 -11.53 1.86 -9.47
C TYR A 63 -10.92 0.97 -10.57
N GLY A 64 -11.40 -0.27 -10.75
CA GLY A 64 -10.89 -1.18 -11.78
C GLY A 64 -9.46 -1.67 -11.52
N LEU A 65 -9.05 -1.68 -10.26
CA LEU A 65 -7.71 -2.08 -9.80
C LEU A 65 -7.68 -3.54 -9.28
N ALA A 66 -8.83 -4.23 -9.28
CA ALA A 66 -9.02 -5.62 -8.83
C ALA A 66 -9.53 -6.53 -9.95
#